data_AF-A0A6J4HT44-F1
#
_entry.id   AF-A0A6J4HT44-F1
#
_cell.length_a   1.000
_cell.length_b   1.000
_cell.length_c   1.000
_cell.angle_alpha   90.00
_cell.angle_beta   90.00
_cell.angle_gamma   90.00
#
_symmetry.space_group_name_H-M   'P 1'
#
loop_
_entity.id
_entity.type
_entity.pdbx_description
1 polymer ?
#
loop_
_entity_poly.entity_id
_entity_poly.type
_entity_poly.pdbx_seq_one_letter_code
_entity_poly.pdbx_strand_id
1 'polypeptide(L)'
;MIRVNYPVSPLTQIRLRLELATRRTRRALEERRRALRAEARARREARDAYLRLRWQHDLLRERRDYSGFYERYDDLVGLLCGAAHEGVQPWMEEAYRTRREWFCVHYPAIKQTVSAHLDGDPSDGVAGRFGRRACDAFEALFFPATIAVMLQMDGGNLIGRLMRTQTALAAWEESIRRREGAASGVAQG
;
A
#
# COMPACT_ATOMS: atom_id res chain seq x y z
N MET A 1 19.55 -58.58 -58.39
CA MET A 1 19.85 -57.16 -58.06
C MET A 1 21.22 -57.07 -57.45
N ILE A 2 22.21 -56.47 -58.13
CA ILE A 2 23.59 -56.35 -57.63
C ILE A 2 23.71 -55.01 -56.89
N ARG A 3 23.96 -55.04 -55.58
CA ARG A 3 24.34 -53.83 -54.82
C ARG A 3 25.85 -53.62 -54.97
N VAL A 4 26.26 -52.73 -55.88
CA VAL A 4 27.66 -52.31 -56.00
C VAL A 4 27.99 -51.40 -54.83
N ASN A 5 28.71 -51.94 -53.85
CA ASN A 5 29.04 -51.24 -52.61
C ASN A 5 30.40 -50.53 -52.75
N TYR A 6 30.39 -49.30 -53.29
CA TYR A 6 31.61 -48.50 -53.44
C TYR A 6 32.16 -48.06 -52.06
N PRO A 7 33.45 -48.28 -51.76
CA PRO A 7 34.03 -47.86 -50.49
C PRO A 7 34.10 -46.33 -50.41
N VAL A 8 33.44 -45.76 -49.40
CA VAL A 8 33.46 -44.32 -49.14
C VAL A 8 34.86 -43.89 -48.70
N SER A 9 35.48 -42.97 -49.45
CA SER A 9 36.83 -42.43 -49.16
C SER A 9 37.00 -42.01 -47.68
N PRO A 10 38.13 -42.32 -47.03
CA PRO A 10 38.40 -41.92 -45.64
C PRO A 10 38.20 -40.42 -45.38
N LEU A 11 38.57 -39.56 -46.34
CA LEU A 11 38.37 -38.10 -46.23
C LEU A 11 36.88 -37.73 -46.17
N THR A 12 36.04 -38.40 -46.96
CA THR A 12 34.58 -38.22 -46.94
C THR A 12 33.99 -38.69 -45.61
N GLN A 13 34.49 -39.80 -45.04
CA GLN A 13 34.05 -40.28 -43.72
C GLN A 13 34.44 -39.30 -42.60
N ILE A 14 35.65 -38.73 -42.62
CA ILE A 14 36.12 -37.72 -41.67
C ILE A 14 35.26 -36.46 -41.75
N ARG A 15 35.01 -35.96 -42.98
CA ARG A 15 34.13 -34.80 -43.20
C ARG A 15 32.72 -35.03 -42.67
N LEU A 16 32.11 -36.18 -42.97
CA LEU A 16 30.78 -36.53 -42.46
C LEU A 16 30.73 -36.60 -40.93
N ARG A 17 31.77 -37.13 -40.28
CA ARG A 17 31.87 -37.14 -38.81
C ARG A 17 31.96 -35.72 -38.24
N LEU A 18 32.71 -34.82 -38.87
CA LEU A 18 32.82 -33.42 -38.47
C LEU A 18 31.49 -32.65 -38.65
N GLU A 19 30.81 -32.86 -39.78
CA GLU A 19 29.48 -32.28 -40.04
C GLU A 19 28.41 -32.81 -39.07
N LEU A 20 28.46 -34.09 -38.68
CA LEU A 20 27.57 -34.64 -37.66
C LEU A 20 27.89 -34.12 -36.25
N ALA A 21 29.17 -33.98 -35.89
CA ALA A 21 29.60 -33.43 -34.61
C ALA A 21 29.16 -31.95 -34.45
N THR A 22 29.40 -31.13 -35.48
CA THR A 22 28.97 -29.71 -35.51
C THR A 22 27.45 -29.54 -35.50
N ARG A 23 26.69 -30.42 -36.16
CA ARG A 23 25.21 -30.42 -36.06
C ARG A 23 24.74 -30.81 -34.65
N ARG A 24 25.38 -31.78 -33.99
CA ARG A 24 25.05 -32.19 -32.61
C ARG A 24 25.34 -31.08 -31.60
N THR A 25 26.53 -30.47 -31.66
CA THR A 25 26.90 -29.37 -30.75
C THR A 25 25.99 -28.14 -30.97
N ARG A 26 25.66 -27.81 -32.23
CA ARG A 26 24.70 -26.74 -32.53
C ARG A 26 23.32 -27.01 -31.92
N ARG A 27 22.77 -28.21 -32.07
CA ARG A 27 21.48 -28.58 -31.46
C ARG A 27 21.52 -28.47 -29.93
N ALA A 28 22.56 -29.02 -29.29
CA ALA A 28 22.73 -28.93 -27.83
C ALA A 28 22.84 -27.47 -27.33
N LEU A 29 23.52 -26.58 -28.09
CA LEU A 29 23.58 -25.16 -27.78
C LEU A 29 22.24 -24.43 -27.99
N GLU A 30 21.49 -24.77 -29.03
CA GLU A 30 20.14 -24.24 -29.27
C GLU A 30 19.14 -24.70 -28.19
N GLU A 31 19.19 -25.97 -27.79
CA GLU A 31 18.43 -26.54 -26.68
C GLU A 31 18.79 -25.87 -25.34
N ARG A 32 20.09 -25.71 -25.03
CA ARG A 32 20.53 -25.01 -23.81
C ARG A 32 20.09 -23.55 -23.79
N ARG A 33 20.12 -22.85 -24.94
CA ARG A 33 19.59 -21.48 -25.07
C ARG A 33 18.07 -21.43 -24.87
N ARG A 34 17.31 -22.41 -25.37
CA ARG A 34 15.86 -22.52 -25.12
C ARG A 34 15.57 -22.77 -23.64
N ALA A 35 16.28 -23.71 -23.01
CA ALA A 35 16.14 -24.01 -21.59
C ALA A 35 16.42 -22.78 -20.70
N LEU A 36 17.53 -22.06 -20.93
CA LEU A 36 17.86 -20.83 -20.18
C LEU A 36 16.82 -19.71 -20.37
N ARG A 37 16.22 -19.59 -21.57
CA ARG A 37 15.12 -18.64 -21.83
C ARG A 37 13.83 -19.04 -21.11
N ALA A 38 13.49 -20.34 -21.12
CA ALA A 38 12.34 -20.86 -20.40
C ALA A 38 12.49 -20.69 -18.88
N GLU A 39 13.67 -20.97 -18.34
CA GLU A 39 14.00 -20.75 -16.93
C GLU A 39 13.95 -19.26 -16.55
N ALA A 40 14.54 -18.37 -17.37
CA ALA A 40 14.47 -16.93 -17.14
C ALA A 40 13.02 -16.39 -17.21
N ARG A 41 12.18 -16.96 -18.08
CA ARG A 41 10.74 -16.66 -18.13
C ARG A 41 10.03 -17.13 -16.87
N ALA A 42 10.19 -18.40 -16.48
CA ALA A 42 9.56 -18.97 -15.28
C ALA A 42 9.96 -18.22 -14.00
N ARG A 43 11.23 -17.79 -13.87
CA ARG A 43 11.69 -16.95 -12.75
C ARG A 43 11.02 -15.57 -12.71
N ARG A 44 10.74 -14.96 -13.87
CA ARG A 44 9.97 -13.70 -13.95
C ARG A 44 8.52 -13.93 -13.56
N GLU A 45 7.87 -14.92 -14.16
CA GLU A 45 6.47 -15.27 -13.86
C GLU A 45 6.26 -15.59 -12.37
N ALA A 46 7.18 -16.33 -11.74
CA ALA A 46 7.15 -16.62 -10.31
C ALA A 46 7.33 -15.35 -9.45
N ARG A 47 8.25 -14.45 -9.83
CA ARG A 47 8.43 -13.15 -9.16
C ARG A 47 7.18 -12.29 -9.28
N ASP A 48 6.59 -12.22 -10.47
CA ASP A 48 5.43 -11.37 -10.75
C ASP A 48 4.15 -11.95 -10.10
N ALA A 49 4.04 -13.27 -9.96
CA ALA A 49 3.02 -13.92 -9.13
C ALA A 49 3.20 -13.61 -7.63
N TYR A 50 4.42 -13.71 -7.10
CA TYR A 50 4.72 -13.37 -5.70
C TYR A 50 4.43 -11.88 -5.39
N LEU A 51 4.83 -10.96 -6.28
CA LEU A 51 4.56 -9.53 -6.11
C LEU A 51 3.06 -9.22 -6.13
N ARG A 52 2.27 -9.88 -6.99
CA ARG A 52 0.80 -9.76 -6.99
C ARG A 52 0.17 -10.26 -5.68
N LEU A 53 0.56 -11.44 -5.20
CA LEU A 53 0.06 -11.99 -3.94
C LEU A 53 0.41 -11.10 -2.74
N ARG A 54 1.66 -10.62 -2.67
CA ARG A 54 2.09 -9.69 -1.63
C ARG A 54 1.28 -8.39 -1.68
N TRP A 55 1.11 -7.80 -2.85
CA TRP A 55 0.35 -6.57 -3.02
C TRP A 55 -1.13 -6.72 -2.61
N GLN A 56 -1.77 -7.83 -2.95
CA GLN A 56 -3.12 -8.15 -2.48
C GLN A 56 -3.19 -8.26 -0.94
N HIS A 57 -2.22 -8.92 -0.31
CA HIS A 57 -2.16 -9.03 1.14
C HIS A 57 -1.92 -7.66 1.82
N ASP A 58 -1.03 -6.84 1.26
CA ASP A 58 -0.75 -5.48 1.75
C ASP A 58 -2.00 -4.58 1.62
N LEU A 59 -2.79 -4.71 0.54
CA LEU A 59 -4.08 -4.01 0.38
C LEU A 59 -5.15 -4.47 1.38
N LEU A 60 -5.30 -5.78 1.61
CA LEU A 60 -6.26 -6.32 2.60
C LEU A 60 -5.94 -5.83 4.01
N ARG A 61 -4.65 -5.74 4.34
CA ARG A 61 -4.20 -5.13 5.60
C ARG A 61 -4.55 -3.65 5.65
N GLU A 62 -4.22 -2.87 4.63
CA GLU A 62 -4.51 -1.44 4.60
C GLU A 62 -6.02 -1.15 4.70
N ARG A 63 -6.87 -1.99 4.07
CA ARG A 63 -8.33 -1.90 4.19
C ARG A 63 -8.81 -2.14 5.62
N ARG A 64 -8.24 -3.13 6.32
CA ARG A 64 -8.54 -3.40 7.73
C ARG A 64 -8.08 -2.25 8.63
N ASP A 65 -6.88 -1.75 8.39
CA ASP A 65 -6.29 -0.64 9.15
C ASP A 65 -7.12 0.65 8.93
N TYR A 66 -7.64 0.90 7.72
CA TYR A 66 -8.62 1.97 7.44
C TYR A 66 -9.92 1.80 8.21
N SER A 67 -10.61 0.66 8.09
CA SER A 67 -11.92 0.47 8.74
C SER A 67 -11.83 0.61 10.27
N GLY A 68 -10.84 -0.02 10.90
CA GLY A 68 -10.64 0.09 12.35
C GLY A 68 -10.23 1.49 12.80
N PHE A 69 -9.58 2.29 11.95
CA PHE A 69 -9.30 3.70 12.23
C PHE A 69 -10.53 4.58 12.04
N TYR A 70 -11.32 4.37 10.98
CA TYR A 70 -12.52 5.14 10.68
C TYR A 70 -13.59 4.96 11.76
N GLU A 71 -13.82 3.73 12.24
CA GLU A 71 -14.74 3.46 13.35
C GLU A 71 -14.36 4.27 14.60
N ARG A 72 -13.07 4.30 14.96
CA ARG A 72 -12.56 5.09 16.11
C ARG A 72 -12.62 6.59 15.87
N TYR A 73 -12.53 7.03 14.61
CA TYR A 73 -12.68 8.43 14.23
C TYR A 73 -14.13 8.89 14.38
N ASP A 74 -15.09 8.13 13.87
CA ASP A 74 -16.53 8.42 14.00
C ASP A 74 -16.95 8.47 15.47
N ASP A 75 -16.47 7.52 16.28
CA ASP A 75 -16.54 7.49 17.75
C ASP A 75 -16.02 8.77 18.43
N LEU A 76 -14.97 9.39 17.89
CA LEU A 76 -14.41 10.65 18.39
C LEU A 76 -15.24 11.85 17.92
N VAL A 77 -15.66 11.86 16.65
CA VAL A 77 -16.51 12.93 16.08
C VAL A 77 -17.80 13.03 16.88
N GLY A 78 -18.50 11.92 17.11
CA GLY A 78 -19.73 11.88 17.91
C GLY A 78 -19.54 12.43 19.33
N LEU A 79 -18.43 12.06 19.97
CA LEU A 79 -18.08 12.54 21.31
C LEU A 79 -17.81 14.05 21.34
N LEU A 80 -17.04 14.58 20.39
CA LEU A 80 -16.70 15.99 20.31
C LEU A 80 -17.92 16.86 19.94
N CYS A 81 -18.76 16.39 19.03
CA CYS A 81 -20.03 17.03 18.68
C CYS A 81 -21.00 17.06 19.87
N GLY A 82 -21.14 15.94 20.61
CA GLY A 82 -21.94 15.88 21.82
C GLY A 82 -21.47 16.87 22.89
N ALA A 83 -20.16 16.88 23.18
CA ALA A 83 -19.57 17.81 24.15
C ALA A 83 -19.67 19.29 23.73
N ALA A 84 -19.63 19.58 22.43
CA ALA A 84 -19.84 20.93 21.90
C ALA A 84 -21.31 21.39 21.96
N HIS A 85 -22.27 20.46 21.90
CA HIS A 85 -23.70 20.76 21.94
C HIS A 85 -24.27 20.82 23.37
N GLU A 86 -23.96 19.81 24.19
CA GLU A 86 -24.53 19.61 25.54
C GLU A 86 -23.63 20.17 26.65
N GLY A 87 -22.42 20.60 26.31
CA GLY A 87 -21.37 20.95 27.25
C GLY A 87 -20.55 19.73 27.70
N VAL A 88 -19.34 19.99 28.21
CA VAL A 88 -18.39 18.95 28.60
C VAL A 88 -18.84 18.25 29.88
N GLN A 89 -19.08 16.94 29.81
CA GLN A 89 -19.41 16.10 30.97
C GLN A 89 -18.20 15.25 31.43
N PRO A 90 -18.09 14.88 32.73
CA PRO A 90 -16.94 14.11 33.24
C PRO A 90 -16.71 12.77 32.51
N TRP A 91 -17.79 12.09 32.11
CA TRP A 91 -17.69 10.84 31.35
C TRP A 91 -17.17 11.05 29.92
N MET A 92 -17.42 12.23 29.33
CA MET A 92 -16.92 12.57 28.00
C MET A 92 -15.40 12.77 28.03
N GLU A 93 -14.88 13.42 29.06
CA GLU A 93 -13.42 13.60 29.25
C GLU A 93 -12.67 12.28 29.43
N GLU A 94 -13.26 11.30 30.14
CA GLU A 94 -12.71 9.94 30.27
C GLU A 94 -12.72 9.20 28.92
N ALA A 95 -13.86 9.30 28.20
CA ALA A 95 -14.03 8.73 26.87
C ALA A 95 -13.08 9.35 25.82
N TYR A 96 -12.77 10.64 25.96
CA TYR A 96 -11.83 11.38 25.12
C TYR A 96 -10.39 10.98 25.44
N ARG A 97 -9.99 10.93 26.72
CA ARG A 97 -8.65 10.49 27.13
C ARG A 97 -8.31 9.11 26.56
N THR A 98 -9.24 8.17 26.69
CA THR A 98 -9.10 6.80 26.15
C THR A 98 -8.92 6.79 24.62
N ARG A 99 -9.72 7.59 23.88
CA ARG A 99 -9.61 7.72 22.41
C ARG A 99 -8.29 8.41 22.01
N ARG A 100 -7.93 9.49 22.70
CA ARG A 100 -6.70 10.26 22.51
C ARG A 100 -5.45 9.40 22.67
N GLU A 101 -5.36 8.62 23.75
CA GLU A 101 -4.25 7.68 23.97
C GLU A 101 -4.10 6.69 22.81
N TRP A 102 -5.23 6.15 22.31
CA TRP A 102 -5.24 5.29 21.13
C TRP A 102 -4.72 6.02 19.88
N PHE A 103 -5.19 7.23 19.59
CA PHE A 103 -4.74 8.02 18.44
C PHE A 103 -3.28 8.43 18.51
N CYS A 104 -2.77 8.81 19.68
CA CYS A 104 -1.35 9.10 19.89
C CYS A 104 -0.43 7.91 19.52
N VAL A 105 -0.90 6.68 19.71
CA VAL A 105 -0.15 5.45 19.37
C VAL A 105 -0.35 5.04 17.91
N HIS A 106 -1.57 5.11 17.38
CA HIS A 106 -1.91 4.51 16.08
C HIS A 106 -1.82 5.49 14.90
N TYR A 107 -2.13 6.78 15.10
CA TYR A 107 -2.06 7.76 14.01
C TYR A 107 -0.67 7.88 13.36
N PRO A 108 0.47 7.86 14.09
CA PRO A 108 1.80 7.94 13.47
C PRO A 108 2.08 6.89 12.39
N ALA A 109 1.46 5.71 12.49
CA ALA A 109 1.63 4.63 11.51
C ALA A 109 0.93 4.90 10.16
N ILE A 110 -0.21 5.61 10.19
CA ILE A 110 -0.99 5.95 8.99
C ILE A 110 -0.85 7.42 8.57
N LYS A 111 -0.21 8.26 9.38
CA LYS A 111 -0.11 9.71 9.18
C LYS A 111 0.37 10.08 7.78
N GLN A 112 1.36 9.38 7.22
CA GLN A 112 1.83 9.66 5.86
C GLN A 112 0.71 9.52 4.81
N THR A 113 -0.15 8.50 4.94
CA THR A 113 -1.27 8.26 4.04
C THR A 113 -2.39 9.28 4.22
N VAL A 114 -2.78 9.59 5.45
CA VAL A 114 -3.84 10.58 5.74
C VAL A 114 -3.39 12.00 5.40
N SER A 115 -2.16 12.38 5.79
CA SER A 115 -1.61 13.72 5.53
C SER A 115 -1.38 14.03 4.04
N ALA A 116 -1.26 13.02 3.18
CA ALA A 116 -1.26 13.20 1.73
C ALA A 116 -2.62 13.68 1.17
N HIS A 117 -3.67 13.62 1.98
CA HIS A 117 -5.03 14.04 1.64
C HIS A 117 -5.59 15.13 2.56
N LEU A 118 -4.82 15.61 3.54
CA LEU A 118 -5.21 16.71 4.43
C LEU A 118 -4.81 18.06 3.83
N ASP A 119 -5.80 18.91 3.56
CA ASP A 119 -5.56 20.32 3.27
C ASP A 119 -5.04 21.04 4.53
N GLY A 120 -3.90 21.70 4.40
CA GLY A 120 -3.28 22.46 5.50
C GLY A 120 -3.95 23.82 5.69
N ASP A 121 -4.42 24.10 6.90
CA ASP A 121 -5.04 25.37 7.28
C ASP A 121 -4.18 26.11 8.33
N PRO A 122 -3.99 27.44 8.22
CA PRO A 122 -3.25 28.23 9.21
C PRO A 122 -3.77 28.06 10.66
N SER A 123 -5.07 27.78 10.85
CA SER A 123 -5.68 27.52 12.16
C SER A 123 -5.19 26.22 12.84
N ASP A 124 -4.63 25.28 12.08
CA ASP A 124 -4.04 24.04 12.62
C ASP A 124 -2.62 24.28 13.17
N GLY A 125 -1.89 25.23 12.58
CA GLY A 125 -0.57 25.66 13.05
C GLY A 125 -0.57 26.35 14.42
N VAL A 126 -1.70 26.91 14.86
CA VAL A 126 -1.81 27.62 16.15
C VAL A 126 -1.81 26.65 17.33
N ALA A 127 -2.43 25.48 17.19
CA ALA A 127 -2.38 24.42 18.19
C ALA A 127 -0.96 23.82 18.35
N GLY A 128 -0.16 23.81 17.28
CA GLY A 128 1.17 23.21 17.22
C GLY A 128 2.32 24.01 17.86
N ARG A 129 2.07 25.09 18.61
CA ARG A 129 3.16 25.93 19.17
C ARG A 129 4.04 25.26 20.24
N PHE A 130 3.68 24.08 20.73
CA PHE A 130 4.49 23.26 21.64
C PHE A 130 5.25 22.15 20.92
N GLY A 131 5.99 22.51 19.86
CA GLY A 131 6.86 21.61 19.12
C GLY A 131 7.48 22.29 17.90
N ARG A 132 8.59 21.76 17.37
CA ARG A 132 9.22 22.27 16.12
C ARG A 132 8.50 21.82 14.84
N ARG A 133 7.22 21.43 14.93
CA ARG A 133 6.47 20.83 13.82
C ARG A 133 5.02 21.31 13.87
N ALA A 134 4.48 21.72 12.72
CA ALA A 134 3.06 22.01 12.60
C ALA A 134 2.24 20.72 12.84
N CYS A 135 1.21 20.83 13.67
CA CYS A 135 0.17 19.82 13.76
C CYS A 135 -0.68 19.88 12.49
N ASP A 136 -1.13 18.72 12.01
CA ASP A 136 -2.17 18.66 10.99
C ASP A 136 -3.59 18.80 11.59
N ALA A 137 -4.59 18.97 10.73
CA ALA A 137 -5.99 19.18 11.17
C ALA A 137 -6.52 18.04 12.06
N PHE A 138 -5.99 16.82 11.89
CA PHE A 138 -6.40 15.68 12.70
C PHE A 138 -5.68 15.64 14.05
N GLU A 139 -4.36 15.88 14.07
CA GLU A 139 -3.59 16.04 15.31
C GLU A 139 -4.17 17.13 16.22
N ALA A 140 -4.68 18.22 15.65
CA ALA A 140 -5.33 19.28 16.41
C ALA A 140 -6.55 18.81 17.23
N LEU A 141 -7.23 17.72 16.85
CA LEU A 141 -8.40 17.19 17.56
C LEU A 141 -8.04 16.41 18.84
N PHE A 142 -6.87 15.75 18.87
CA PHE A 142 -6.43 14.92 19.99
C PHE A 142 -5.14 15.41 20.67
N PHE A 143 -4.54 16.49 20.18
CA PHE A 143 -3.39 17.13 20.84
C PHE A 143 -3.73 17.65 22.25
N PRO A 144 -4.82 18.43 22.47
CA PRO A 144 -5.22 18.88 23.80
C PRO A 144 -5.40 17.73 24.79
N ALA A 145 -5.15 17.97 26.07
CA ALA A 145 -5.28 16.94 27.11
C ALA A 145 -6.74 16.62 27.49
N THR A 146 -7.65 17.56 27.23
CA THR A 146 -9.08 17.51 27.60
C THR A 146 -9.94 18.16 26.52
N ILE A 147 -11.21 17.75 26.42
CA ILE A 147 -12.20 18.37 25.54
C ILE A 147 -12.39 19.84 25.90
N ALA A 148 -12.47 20.17 27.18
CA ALA A 148 -12.64 21.55 27.64
C ALA A 148 -11.53 22.48 27.11
N VAL A 149 -10.26 22.03 27.14
CA VAL A 149 -9.13 22.78 26.58
C VAL A 149 -9.20 22.84 25.05
N MET A 150 -9.59 21.74 24.39
CA MET A 150 -9.78 21.71 22.93
C MET A 150 -10.81 22.76 22.48
N LEU A 151 -12.02 22.76 23.07
CA LEU A 151 -13.09 23.69 22.72
C LEU A 151 -12.71 25.15 23.02
N GLN A 152 -11.99 25.40 24.12
CA GLN A 152 -11.51 26.75 24.46
C GLN A 152 -10.44 27.26 23.48
N MET A 153 -9.54 26.40 23.03
CA MET A 153 -8.45 26.76 22.10
C MET A 153 -8.89 26.83 20.64
N ASP A 154 -9.95 26.09 20.27
CA ASP A 154 -10.31 25.88 18.88
C ASP A 154 -10.84 27.14 18.17
N GLY A 155 -11.54 28.02 18.89
CA GLY A 155 -12.02 29.29 18.34
C GLY A 155 -13.12 29.17 17.29
N GLY A 156 -13.84 28.04 17.23
CA GLY A 156 -14.94 27.80 16.28
C GLY A 156 -14.53 27.10 14.97
N ASN A 157 -13.31 26.57 14.90
CA ASN A 157 -12.77 25.87 13.74
C ASN A 157 -13.00 24.35 13.77
N LEU A 158 -13.56 23.79 14.85
CA LEU A 158 -13.71 22.36 15.10
C LEU A 158 -14.42 21.64 13.95
N ILE A 159 -15.56 22.19 13.52
CA ILE A 159 -16.34 21.65 12.39
C ILE A 159 -15.47 21.63 11.11
N GLY A 160 -14.69 22.68 10.87
CA GLY A 160 -13.76 22.75 9.74
C GLY A 160 -12.68 21.66 9.79
N ARG A 161 -12.07 21.42 10.95
CA ARG A 161 -11.07 20.34 11.15
C ARG A 161 -11.67 18.95 10.96
N LEU A 162 -12.88 18.73 11.49
CA LEU A 162 -13.62 17.47 11.32
C LEU A 162 -13.97 17.23 9.85
N MET A 163 -14.46 18.24 9.13
CA MET A 163 -14.76 18.14 7.70
C MET A 163 -13.50 17.89 6.85
N ARG A 164 -12.39 18.58 7.12
CA ARG A 164 -11.09 18.33 6.45
C ARG A 164 -10.59 16.90 6.71
N THR A 165 -10.66 16.44 7.95
CA THR A 165 -10.27 15.06 8.31
C THR A 165 -11.15 14.03 7.61
N GLN A 166 -12.47 14.21 7.64
CA GLN A 166 -13.42 13.31 6.99
C GLN A 166 -13.17 13.25 5.46
N THR A 167 -12.87 14.39 4.84
CA THR A 167 -12.52 14.49 3.42
C THR A 167 -11.23 13.71 3.12
N ALA A 168 -10.20 13.84 3.96
CA ALA A 168 -8.95 13.11 3.83
C ALA A 168 -9.12 11.58 4.00
N LEU A 169 -9.95 11.14 4.94
CA LEU A 169 -10.28 9.73 5.13
C LEU A 169 -11.07 9.16 3.94
N ALA A 170 -12.06 9.89 3.42
CA ALA A 170 -12.79 9.49 2.22
C ALA A 170 -11.87 9.40 0.98
N ALA A 171 -10.90 10.32 0.83
CA ALA A 171 -9.90 10.27 -0.23
C ALA A 171 -8.94 9.07 -0.09
N TRP A 172 -8.61 8.68 1.14
CA TRP A 172 -7.84 7.46 1.43
C TRP A 172 -8.65 6.20 1.08
N GLU A 173 -9.93 6.12 1.45
CA GLU A 173 -10.81 5.01 1.07
C GLU A 173 -10.92 4.88 -0.46
N GLU A 174 -11.11 5.99 -1.17
CA GLU A 174 -11.13 6.04 -2.62
C GLU A 174 -9.78 5.56 -3.23
N SER A 175 -8.66 5.86 -2.58
CA SER A 175 -7.34 5.36 -2.96
C SER A 175 -7.20 3.84 -2.77
N ILE A 176 -7.73 3.29 -1.68
CA ILE A 176 -7.78 1.82 -1.46
C ILE A 176 -8.68 1.17 -2.53
N ARG A 177 -9.91 1.66 -2.68
CA ARG A 177 -10.92 1.14 -3.61
C ARG A 177 -10.44 1.10 -5.07
N ARG A 178 -9.75 2.15 -5.53
CA ARG A 178 -9.14 2.17 -6.88
C ARG A 178 -8.04 1.11 -7.04
N ARG A 179 -7.24 0.85 -6.01
CA ARG A 179 -6.19 -0.18 -6.02
C ARG A 179 -6.77 -1.59 -5.93
N GLU A 180 -7.83 -1.81 -5.16
CA GLU A 180 -8.61 -3.06 -5.15
C GLU A 180 -9.21 -3.36 -6.54
N GLY A 181 -9.77 -2.35 -7.21
CA GLY A 181 -10.28 -2.46 -8.58
C GLY A 181 -9.18 -2.82 -9.59
N ALA A 182 -8.01 -2.16 -9.50
CA ALA A 182 -6.85 -2.49 -10.33
C ALA A 182 -6.33 -3.92 -10.07
N ALA A 183 -6.30 -4.36 -8.80
CA ALA A 183 -5.90 -5.72 -8.42
C ALA A 183 -6.85 -6.79 -8.98
N SER A 184 -8.14 -6.47 -9.05
CA SER A 184 -9.19 -7.36 -9.59
C SER A 184 -9.16 -7.43 -11.11
N GLY A 185 -8.95 -6.30 -11.80
CA GLY A 185 -8.83 -6.26 -13.27
C GLY A 185 -7.63 -7.04 -13.81
N VAL A 186 -6.51 -7.04 -13.08
CA VAL A 186 -5.29 -7.83 -13.41
C VAL A 186 -5.48 -9.35 -13.24
N ALA A 187 -6.61 -9.80 -12.68
CA ALA A 187 -6.95 -11.21 -12.58
C ALA A 187 -7.83 -11.74 -13.74
N GLN A 188 -8.29 -10.87 -14.64
CA GLN A 188 -9.22 -11.22 -15.74
C GLN A 188 -8.62 -11.08 -17.16
N GLY A 189 -7.32 -10.77 -17.29
CA GLY A 189 -6.59 -10.66 -18.56
C GLY A 189 -5.28 -11.45 -18.56
#